data_AF-A0A1H8LHR9-F1
#
_entry.id   AF-A0A1H8LHR9-F1
#
_cell.length_a   1.000
_cell.length_b   1.000
_cell.length_c   1.000
_cell.angle_alpha   90.00
_cell.angle_beta   90.00
_cell.angle_gamma   90.00
#
_symmetry.space_group_name_H-M   'P 1'
#
loop_
_entity.id
_entity.type
_entity.pdbx_description
1 polymer ?
#
loop_
_entity_poly.entity_id
_entity_poly.type
_entity_poly.pdbx_seq_one_letter_code
_entity_poly.pdbx_strand_id
1 'polypeptide(L)'
;MRNKKNIILFCLITLSFAACKSHSKFNRDDWNDGDGLTFSYRDGMVDDLLQNYKLKGLKYQEVIHLLHRPQQSNKSQMIYEIEELRKPGKPHYVKQLVLSLKDSVVTDAKIYEHTDKK
;
A
#
# COMPACT_ATOMS: atom_id res chain seq x y z
N MET A 1 19.84 40.35 35.01
CA MET A 1 20.10 38.91 34.73
C MET A 1 19.13 38.10 35.59
N ARG A 2 18.17 37.32 35.12
CA ARG A 2 18.11 36.34 34.02
C ARG A 2 16.67 36.34 33.47
N ASN A 3 16.49 36.65 32.19
CA ASN A 3 15.18 36.94 31.59
C ASN A 3 14.29 35.69 31.52
N LYS A 4 13.11 35.72 32.14
CA LYS A 4 12.07 34.67 32.14
C LYS A 4 11.38 34.47 30.78
N LYS A 5 11.94 34.98 29.68
CA LYS A 5 11.37 34.88 28.32
C LYS A 5 11.86 33.65 27.53
N ASN A 6 12.80 32.88 28.08
CA ASN A 6 13.42 31.77 27.35
C ASN A 6 12.87 30.38 27.73
N ILE A 7 11.79 30.28 28.52
CA ILE A 7 11.16 29.00 28.88
C ILE A 7 9.94 28.67 27.98
N ILE A 8 9.53 29.56 27.08
CA ILE A 8 8.40 29.33 26.16
C ILE A 8 8.86 28.97 24.74
N LEU A 9 10.17 28.85 24.49
CA LEU A 9 10.72 28.57 23.14
C LEU A 9 11.27 27.13 22.98
N PHE A 10 10.74 26.16 23.73
CA PHE A 10 11.15 24.76 23.56
C PHE A 10 9.99 23.75 23.44
N CYS A 11 8.73 24.20 23.51
CA CYS A 11 7.56 23.32 23.40
C CYS A 11 6.94 23.26 21.99
N LEU A 12 7.53 23.89 20.99
CA LEU A 12 6.95 24.01 19.63
C LEU A 12 7.71 23.25 18.53
N ILE A 13 8.66 22.38 18.89
CA ILE A 13 9.42 21.55 17.93
C ILE A 13 8.90 20.11 17.86
N THR A 14 7.94 19.72 18.70
CA THR A 14 7.44 18.34 18.74
C THR A 14 6.18 18.09 17.91
N LEU A 15 5.72 19.07 17.11
CA LEU A 15 4.63 18.83 16.17
C LEU A 15 5.14 18.02 14.96
N SER A 16 4.77 16.74 15.00
CA SER A 16 4.26 15.99 13.85
C SER A 16 5.24 15.68 12.72
N PHE A 17 6.11 14.70 12.94
CA PHE A 17 6.23 13.61 11.96
C PHE A 17 5.09 12.61 12.21
N ALA A 18 3.84 13.07 12.04
CA ALA A 18 2.82 12.13 11.63
C ALA A 18 3.24 11.73 10.22
N ALA A 19 3.80 10.52 10.05
CA ALA A 19 3.91 9.89 8.76
C ALA A 19 2.48 9.69 8.25
N CYS A 20 1.88 10.76 7.73
CA CYS A 20 0.58 10.72 7.11
C CYS A 20 0.81 9.91 5.84
N LYS A 21 0.32 8.65 5.81
CA LYS A 21 0.28 7.88 4.57
C LYS A 21 -0.39 8.76 3.53
N SER A 22 0.34 9.12 2.46
CA SER A 22 -0.20 10.03 1.45
C SER A 22 -1.38 9.33 0.80
N HIS A 23 -2.61 9.76 1.09
CA HIS A 23 -3.77 9.26 0.37
C HIS A 23 -3.80 9.98 -0.98
N SER A 24 -3.44 9.27 -2.03
CA SER A 24 -3.45 9.78 -3.40
C SER A 24 -4.52 9.07 -4.21
N LYS A 25 -5.03 9.76 -5.24
CA LYS A 25 -5.94 9.15 -6.20
C LYS A 25 -5.21 8.03 -6.93
N PHE A 26 -5.93 6.95 -7.24
CA PHE A 26 -5.40 5.88 -8.06
C PHE A 26 -4.98 6.42 -9.44
N ASN A 27 -3.71 6.23 -9.75
CA ASN A 27 -3.14 6.41 -11.06
C ASN A 27 -2.51 5.08 -11.49
N ARG A 28 -2.86 4.64 -12.68
CA ARG A 28 -2.43 3.36 -13.24
C ARG A 28 -0.91 3.29 -13.46
N ASP A 29 -0.31 4.35 -13.99
CA ASP A 29 1.11 4.37 -14.32
C ASP A 29 1.94 4.42 -13.03
N ASP A 30 1.53 5.27 -12.06
CA ASP A 30 2.17 5.33 -10.74
C ASP A 30 1.99 4.02 -9.96
N TRP A 31 0.87 3.30 -10.17
CA TRP A 31 0.65 1.98 -9.56
C TRP A 31 1.69 0.95 -10.01
N ASN A 32 2.24 1.11 -11.21
CA ASN A 32 3.28 0.24 -11.76
C ASN A 32 4.69 0.84 -11.63
N ASP A 33 4.85 2.03 -11.06
CA ASP A 33 6.16 2.62 -10.83
C ASP A 33 6.89 1.91 -9.69
N GLY A 34 8.09 1.42 -9.99
CA GLY A 34 8.85 0.54 -9.11
C GLY A 34 9.93 -0.26 -9.84
N ASP A 35 10.72 -1.01 -9.07
CA ASP A 35 11.79 -1.88 -9.59
C ASP A 35 11.33 -3.34 -9.81
N GLY A 36 10.04 -3.60 -9.65
CA GLY A 36 9.44 -4.93 -9.74
C GLY A 36 9.43 -5.70 -8.42
N LEU A 37 10.17 -5.23 -7.41
CA LEU A 37 10.17 -5.73 -6.02
C LEU A 37 9.48 -4.73 -5.08
N THR A 38 9.70 -3.45 -5.31
CA THR A 38 9.16 -2.34 -4.53
C THR A 38 8.39 -1.39 -5.43
N PHE A 39 7.27 -0.87 -4.92
CA PHE A 39 6.37 0.01 -5.65
C PHE A 39 6.11 1.27 -4.83
N SER A 40 6.56 2.42 -5.34
CA SER A 40 6.68 3.62 -4.52
C SER A 40 5.34 4.24 -4.10
N TYR A 41 4.28 4.03 -4.88
CA TYR A 41 3.02 4.77 -4.70
C TYR A 41 1.83 3.89 -4.29
N ARG A 42 1.94 2.55 -4.35
CA ARG A 42 0.79 1.65 -4.14
C ARG A 42 0.14 1.82 -2.78
N ASP A 43 0.93 1.96 -1.72
CA ASP A 43 0.40 2.12 -0.36
C ASP A 43 -0.45 3.38 -0.20
N GLY A 44 -0.12 4.44 -0.95
CA GLY A 44 -0.89 5.69 -0.94
C GLY A 44 -2.17 5.67 -1.77
N MET A 45 -2.26 4.78 -2.76
CA MET A 45 -3.37 4.73 -3.72
C MET A 45 -4.36 3.60 -3.47
N VAL A 46 -3.98 2.56 -2.72
CA VAL A 46 -4.79 1.34 -2.60
C VAL A 46 -6.17 1.59 -2.00
N ASP A 47 -6.29 2.55 -1.09
CA ASP A 47 -7.57 2.91 -0.49
C ASP A 47 -8.51 3.57 -1.51
N ASP A 48 -8.00 4.49 -2.33
CA ASP A 48 -8.77 5.09 -3.44
C ASP A 48 -9.18 4.02 -4.48
N LEU A 49 -8.26 3.10 -4.80
CA LEU A 49 -8.54 1.98 -5.69
C LEU A 49 -9.73 1.15 -5.19
N LEU A 50 -9.73 0.75 -3.91
CA LEU A 50 -10.79 -0.09 -3.34
C LEU A 50 -12.12 0.65 -3.19
N GLN A 51 -12.09 1.96 -2.95
CA GLN A 51 -13.30 2.77 -2.75
C GLN A 51 -13.96 3.17 -4.07
N ASN A 52 -13.17 3.53 -5.08
CA ASN A 52 -13.66 4.15 -6.31
C ASN A 52 -13.70 3.21 -7.51
N TYR A 53 -12.97 2.08 -7.47
CA TYR A 53 -12.93 1.12 -8.57
C TYR A 53 -13.61 -0.19 -8.17
N LYS A 54 -14.60 -0.61 -8.96
CA LYS A 54 -15.31 -1.87 -8.74
C LYS A 54 -14.44 -3.05 -9.19
N LEU A 55 -13.58 -3.54 -8.31
CA LEU A 55 -12.70 -4.68 -8.61
C LEU A 55 -13.48 -6.00 -8.73
N LYS A 56 -14.50 -6.21 -7.89
CA LYS A 56 -15.34 -7.41 -7.95
C LYS A 56 -16.14 -7.46 -9.24
N GLY A 57 -16.06 -8.59 -9.93
CA GLY A 57 -16.68 -8.83 -11.23
C GLY A 57 -15.78 -8.53 -12.43
N LEU A 58 -14.60 -7.92 -12.23
CA LEU A 58 -13.62 -7.77 -13.32
C LEU A 58 -13.08 -9.13 -13.73
N LYS A 59 -12.91 -9.34 -15.03
CA LYS A 59 -12.16 -10.45 -15.59
C LYS A 59 -10.67 -10.22 -15.39
N TYR A 60 -9.91 -11.30 -15.36
CA TYR A 60 -8.45 -11.29 -15.24
C TYR A 60 -7.80 -10.24 -16.16
N GLN A 61 -8.16 -10.21 -17.45
CA GLN A 61 -7.58 -9.26 -18.41
C GLN A 61 -7.96 -7.80 -18.11
N GLU A 62 -9.17 -7.54 -17.61
CA GLU A 62 -9.59 -6.19 -17.20
C GLU A 62 -8.81 -5.72 -15.98
N VAL A 63 -8.51 -6.63 -15.05
CA VAL A 63 -7.62 -6.35 -13.92
C VAL A 63 -6.21 -6.02 -14.43
N ILE A 64 -5.65 -6.79 -15.37
CA ILE A 64 -4.33 -6.51 -15.95
C ILE A 64 -4.31 -5.16 -16.67
N HIS A 65 -5.39 -4.84 -17.38
CA HIS A 65 -5.53 -3.54 -18.03
C HIS A 65 -5.58 -2.41 -17.01
N LEU A 66 -6.23 -2.59 -15.86
CA LEU A 66 -6.32 -1.57 -14.81
C LEU A 66 -5.06 -1.44 -13.96
N LEU A 67 -4.49 -2.56 -13.49
CA LEU A 67 -3.48 -2.64 -12.43
C LEU A 67 -2.10 -3.15 -12.88
N HIS A 68 -1.90 -3.35 -14.18
CA HIS A 68 -0.74 -4.04 -14.74
C HIS A 68 -0.64 -5.49 -14.24
N ARG A 69 0.53 -6.13 -14.43
CA ARG A 69 0.73 -7.52 -14.01
C ARG A 69 0.94 -7.61 -12.50
N PRO A 70 0.31 -8.58 -11.82
CA PRO A 70 0.58 -8.86 -10.42
C PRO A 70 1.97 -9.48 -10.23
N GLN A 71 2.51 -9.39 -9.02
CA GLN A 71 3.75 -10.08 -8.62
C GLN A 71 3.54 -11.59 -8.66
N GLN A 72 2.37 -12.05 -8.23
CA GLN A 72 2.01 -13.46 -8.23
C GLN A 72 0.59 -13.64 -8.74
N SER A 73 0.38 -14.66 -9.58
CA SER A 73 -0.96 -15.02 -10.04
C SER A 73 -1.07 -16.52 -10.27
N ASN A 74 -2.24 -17.06 -9.99
CA ASN A 74 -2.63 -18.42 -10.34
C ASN A 74 -4.14 -18.46 -10.68
N LYS A 75 -4.72 -19.67 -10.80
CA LYS A 75 -6.15 -19.82 -11.16
C LYS A 75 -7.12 -19.27 -10.10
N SER A 76 -6.69 -19.15 -8.85
CA SER A 76 -7.54 -18.74 -7.72
C SER A 76 -7.24 -17.34 -7.20
N GLN A 77 -6.11 -16.70 -7.56
CA GLN A 77 -5.80 -15.37 -7.05
C GLN A 77 -4.80 -14.57 -7.90
N MET A 78 -4.85 -13.24 -7.75
CA MET A 78 -3.82 -12.28 -8.17
C MET A 78 -3.34 -11.52 -6.93
N ILE A 79 -2.03 -11.37 -6.76
CA ILE A 79 -1.41 -10.72 -5.60
C ILE A 79 -0.54 -9.57 -6.08
N TYR A 80 -0.84 -8.38 -5.57
CA TYR A 80 -0.04 -7.18 -5.75
C TYR A 80 0.62 -6.82 -4.43
N GLU A 81 1.94 -6.73 -4.42
CA GLU A 81 2.68 -6.22 -3.28
C GLU A 81 2.45 -4.71 -3.17
N ILE A 82 2.08 -4.26 -1.98
CA ILE A 82 1.81 -2.84 -1.69
C ILE A 82 3.00 -2.25 -0.95
N GLU A 83 3.45 -2.93 0.11
CA GLU A 83 4.55 -2.50 0.96
C GLU A 83 5.26 -3.74 1.52
N GLU A 84 6.60 -3.75 1.46
CA GLU A 84 7.43 -4.76 2.11
C GLU A 84 8.53 -4.05 2.89
N LEU A 85 8.60 -4.31 4.20
CA LEU A 85 9.64 -3.77 5.07
C LEU A 85 10.50 -4.90 5.61
N ARG A 86 11.69 -5.04 5.03
CA ARG A 86 12.69 -6.03 5.46
C ARG A 86 13.93 -5.32 6.00
N LYS A 87 14.17 -5.42 7.30
CA LYS A 87 15.34 -4.81 7.97
C LYS A 87 16.03 -5.85 8.87
N PRO A 88 17.37 -5.96 8.83
CA PRO A 88 18.10 -6.84 9.74
C PRO A 88 17.74 -6.59 11.21
N GLY A 89 17.44 -7.66 11.97
CA GLY A 89 17.09 -7.58 13.39
C GLY A 89 15.69 -7.02 13.70
N LYS A 90 14.86 -6.76 12.69
CA LYS A 90 13.46 -6.34 12.82
C LYS A 90 12.53 -7.41 12.24
N PRO A 91 11.26 -7.47 12.70
CA PRO A 91 10.25 -8.30 12.06
C PRO A 91 10.11 -7.93 10.58
N HIS A 92 9.86 -8.93 9.75
CA HIS A 92 9.47 -8.71 8.36
C HIS A 92 8.00 -8.31 8.33
N TYR A 93 7.69 -7.22 7.63
CA TYR A 93 6.31 -6.77 7.38
C TYR A 93 5.99 -6.84 5.90
N VAL A 94 4.79 -7.33 5.59
CA VAL A 94 4.23 -7.36 4.24
C VAL A 94 2.80 -6.84 4.24
N LYS A 95 2.48 -6.04 3.22
CA LYS A 95 1.12 -5.59 2.88
C LYS A 95 0.85 -5.90 1.41
N GLN A 96 -0.27 -6.53 1.13
CA GLN A 96 -0.63 -7.02 -0.20
C GLN A 96 -2.10 -6.78 -0.51
N LEU A 97 -2.40 -6.46 -1.77
CA LEU A 97 -3.75 -6.55 -2.33
C LEU A 97 -3.92 -7.96 -2.91
N VAL A 98 -4.87 -8.70 -2.37
CA VAL A 98 -5.22 -10.05 -2.81
C VAL A 98 -6.57 -10.02 -3.49
N LEU A 99 -6.59 -10.36 -4.79
CA LEU A 99 -7.80 -10.53 -5.57
C LEU A 99 -8.10 -12.02 -5.71
N SER A 100 -9.22 -12.48 -5.17
CA SER A 100 -9.67 -13.86 -5.32
C SER A 100 -10.36 -14.04 -6.67
N LEU A 101 -10.06 -15.14 -7.36
CA LEU A 101 -10.60 -15.48 -8.67
C LEU A 101 -11.46 -16.74 -8.62
N LYS A 102 -12.53 -16.74 -9.40
CA LYS A 102 -13.27 -17.94 -9.81
C LYS A 102 -13.57 -17.82 -11.29
N ASP A 103 -13.20 -18.84 -12.08
CA ASP A 103 -13.36 -18.84 -13.54
C ASP A 103 -12.79 -17.57 -14.21
N SER A 104 -11.61 -17.15 -13.73
CA SER A 104 -10.92 -15.93 -14.17
C SER A 104 -11.67 -14.61 -13.91
N VAL A 105 -12.68 -14.61 -13.05
CA VAL A 105 -13.42 -13.42 -12.61
C VAL A 105 -13.11 -13.13 -11.14
N VAL A 106 -12.87 -11.87 -10.79
CA VAL A 106 -12.65 -11.43 -9.42
C VAL A 106 -13.92 -11.58 -8.60
N THR A 107 -13.87 -12.41 -7.56
CA THR A 107 -14.97 -12.64 -6.62
C THR A 107 -14.78 -11.85 -5.32
N ASP A 108 -13.53 -11.58 -4.95
CA ASP A 108 -13.19 -10.83 -3.75
C ASP A 108 -11.92 -10.01 -3.91
N ALA A 109 -11.80 -8.93 -3.16
CA ALA A 109 -10.64 -8.05 -3.13
C ALA A 109 -10.39 -7.64 -1.68
N LYS A 110 -9.20 -7.92 -1.14
CA LYS A 110 -8.88 -7.64 0.26
C LYS A 110 -7.43 -7.25 0.44
N ILE A 111 -7.19 -6.48 1.50
CA ILE A 111 -5.84 -6.22 2.00
C ILE A 111 -5.43 -7.35 2.93
N TYR A 112 -4.28 -7.94 2.67
CA TYR A 112 -3.59 -8.86 3.57
C TYR A 112 -2.39 -8.15 4.16
N GLU A 113 -2.30 -8.14 5.49
CA GLU A 113 -1.16 -7.61 6.23
C GLU A 113 -0.62 -8.68 7.17
N HIS A 114 0.70 -8.85 7.17
CA HIS A 114 1.38 -9.76 8.07
C HIS A 114 2.66 -9.13 8.60
N THR A 115 2.94 -9.38 9.87
CA THR A 115 4.23 -9.09 10.50
C THR A 115 4.70 -10.36 11.16
N ASP A 116 5.89 -10.83 10.79
CA ASP A 116 6.49 -12.02 11.39
C ASP A 116 6.66 -11.82 12.90
N LYS A 117 6.46 -12.89 13.68
CA LYS A 117 6.79 -12.85 15.10
C LYS A 117 8.30 -13.05 15.26
N LYS A 118 8.93 -12.28 16.14
CA LYS A 118 10.34 -12.45 16.52
C LYS A 118 10.57 -13.75 17.28
#